data_AF-A0AAV0LE03-F1
#
_entry.id   AF-A0AAV0LE03-F1
#
_cell.length_a   1.000
_cell.length_b   1.000
_cell.length_c   1.000
_cell.angle_alpha   90.00
_cell.angle_beta   90.00
_cell.angle_gamma   90.00
#
_symmetry.space_group_name_H-M   'P 1'
#
loop_
_entity.id
_entity.type
_entity.pdbx_description
1 polymer ?
#
loop_
_entity_poly.entity_id
_entity_poly.type
_entity_poly.pdbx_seq_one_letter_code
_entity_poly.pdbx_strand_id
1 'polypeptide(L)'
;FWVSGFADELKKAQKVGSFKQYIVGRSSEATFSDAFGKMEAVIRYLSAFDATGENLQTSHKQEAAKHCNCTIAEVESALSKFTWAREAQTKLDKLKAEGKPMPKSLAEVQNLMGKTPMDLARSNLAKSGQISRNAFCPCGSKKRFKKCCGKDKETLK
;
A
#
# COMPACT_ATOMS: atom_id res chain seq x y z
N PHE A 1 12.13 8.74 -6.24
CA PHE A 1 10.84 8.84 -5.53
C PHE A 1 11.02 8.20 -4.15
N TRP A 2 10.98 8.99 -3.07
CA TRP A 2 11.33 8.57 -1.70
C TRP A 2 10.12 8.60 -0.77
N VAL A 3 10.18 7.89 0.37
CA VAL A 3 9.06 7.76 1.33
C VAL A 3 8.58 9.13 1.85
N SER A 4 9.50 10.06 2.14
CA SER A 4 9.17 11.42 2.57
C SER A 4 8.48 12.24 1.48
N GLY A 5 8.96 12.15 0.23
CA GLY A 5 8.32 12.81 -0.91
C GLY A 5 6.90 12.30 -1.15
N PHE A 6 6.65 11.01 -0.95
CA PHE A 6 5.30 10.45 -1.01
C PHE A 6 4.41 10.98 0.12
N ALA A 7 4.93 11.10 1.35
CA ALA A 7 4.17 11.71 2.45
C ALA A 7 3.79 13.18 2.14
N ASP A 8 4.69 13.95 1.53
CA ASP A 8 4.40 15.31 1.12
C ASP A 8 3.37 15.38 -0.01
N GLU A 9 3.39 14.43 -0.95
CA GLU A 9 2.34 14.28 -1.96
C GLU A 9 1.00 13.90 -1.36
N LEU A 10 0.95 13.01 -0.36
CA LEU A 10 -0.28 12.68 0.38
C LEU A 10 -0.83 13.90 1.12
N LYS A 11 0.04 14.70 1.75
CA LYS A 11 -0.35 15.94 2.44
C LYS A 11 -0.87 17.00 1.46
N LYS A 12 -0.22 17.16 0.31
CA LYS A 12 -0.69 18.04 -0.76
C LYS A 12 -2.04 17.55 -1.29
N ALA A 13 -2.16 16.25 -1.54
CA ALA A 13 -3.40 15.62 -1.97
C ALA A 13 -4.56 15.88 -0.99
N GLN A 14 -4.30 15.75 0.31
CA GLN A 14 -5.28 16.07 1.35
C GLN A 14 -5.76 17.53 1.28
N LYS A 15 -4.84 18.48 1.09
CA LYS A 15 -5.15 19.92 1.05
C LYS A 15 -5.87 20.38 -0.21
N VAL A 16 -5.65 19.67 -1.33
CA VAL A 16 -6.12 20.14 -2.64
C VAL A 16 -7.62 19.85 -2.84
N GLY A 17 -8.27 18.99 -2.04
CA GLY A 17 -9.73 18.75 -2.06
C GLY A 17 -10.32 18.23 -3.40
N SER A 18 -9.50 18.20 -4.45
CA SER A 18 -9.87 17.95 -5.85
C SER A 18 -10.07 16.46 -6.17
N PHE A 19 -9.96 15.59 -5.16
CA PHE A 19 -10.24 14.17 -5.31
C PHE A 19 -11.71 13.87 -5.60
N LYS A 20 -12.63 14.84 -5.41
CA LYS A 20 -14.06 14.70 -5.76
C LYS A 20 -14.30 14.14 -7.16
N GLN A 21 -13.44 14.47 -8.13
CA GLN A 21 -13.59 14.01 -9.52
C GLN A 21 -13.06 12.60 -9.77
N TYR A 22 -12.23 12.07 -8.87
CA TYR A 22 -11.60 10.75 -8.97
C TYR A 22 -12.14 9.75 -7.93
N ILE A 23 -12.95 10.23 -6.98
CA ILE A 23 -13.67 9.40 -6.00
C ILE A 23 -14.89 8.80 -6.71
N VAL A 24 -14.75 7.54 -7.12
CA VAL A 24 -15.88 6.72 -7.57
C VAL A 24 -16.37 5.91 -6.36
N GLY A 25 -17.51 6.30 -5.76
CA GLY A 25 -18.13 5.58 -4.65
C GLY A 25 -18.79 6.47 -3.59
N ARG A 26 -19.41 5.83 -2.58
CA ARG A 26 -20.22 6.46 -1.51
C ARG A 26 -19.41 7.06 -0.35
N SER A 27 -18.11 7.30 -0.52
CA SER A 27 -17.22 7.73 0.57
C SER A 27 -17.11 9.25 0.63
N SER A 28 -17.21 9.83 1.84
CA SER A 28 -17.17 11.28 2.03
C SER A 28 -15.75 11.84 1.91
N GLU A 29 -15.64 13.11 1.55
CA GLU A 29 -14.37 13.86 1.50
C GLU A 29 -13.63 13.81 2.86
N ALA A 30 -14.36 13.90 3.96
CA ALA A 30 -13.80 13.77 5.31
C ALA A 30 -13.19 12.38 5.55
N THR A 31 -13.85 11.32 5.07
CA THR A 31 -13.32 9.94 5.15
C THR A 31 -12.02 9.78 4.37
N PHE A 32 -11.89 10.42 3.21
CA PHE A 32 -10.64 10.40 2.46
C PHE A 32 -9.55 11.22 3.13
N SER A 33 -9.86 12.42 3.62
CA SER A 33 -8.90 13.27 4.32
C SER A 33 -8.31 12.57 5.55
N ASP A 34 -9.16 11.90 6.35
CA ASP A 34 -8.72 11.08 7.48
C ASP A 34 -7.84 9.91 7.04
N ALA A 35 -8.24 9.19 5.98
CA ALA A 35 -7.45 8.09 5.43
C ALA A 35 -6.07 8.54 4.91
N PHE A 36 -6.01 9.68 4.21
CA PHE A 36 -4.76 10.27 3.73
C PHE A 36 -3.88 10.75 4.88
N GLY A 37 -4.45 11.40 5.89
CA GLY A 37 -3.71 11.82 7.09
C GLY A 37 -3.12 10.64 7.85
N LYS A 38 -3.89 9.55 8.02
CA LYS A 38 -3.39 8.30 8.62
C LYS A 38 -2.27 7.67 7.78
N MET A 39 -2.43 7.60 6.46
CA MET A 39 -1.38 7.09 5.57
C MET A 39 -0.12 7.95 5.64
N GLU A 40 -0.25 9.28 5.61
CA GLU A 40 0.87 10.21 5.76
C GLU A 40 1.61 10.00 7.09
N ALA A 41 0.88 9.89 8.20
CA ALA A 41 1.46 9.67 9.52
C ALA A 41 2.24 8.35 9.60
N VAL A 42 1.66 7.26 9.09
CA VAL A 42 2.32 5.94 9.06
C VAL A 42 3.58 5.98 8.19
N ILE A 43 3.49 6.52 6.97
CA ILE A 43 4.61 6.60 6.03
C ILE A 43 5.73 7.47 6.62
N ARG A 44 5.39 8.60 7.24
CA ARG A 44 6.39 9.47 7.88
C ARG A 44 7.05 8.79 9.08
N TYR A 45 6.28 8.10 9.92
CA TYR A 45 6.84 7.38 11.06
C TYR A 45 7.81 6.29 10.60
N LEU A 46 7.42 5.50 9.60
CA LEU A 46 8.25 4.42 9.05
C LEU A 46 9.49 4.95 8.31
N SER A 47 9.41 6.16 7.73
CA SER A 47 10.55 6.79 7.04
C SER A 47 11.75 7.06 7.97
N ALA A 48 11.51 7.19 9.28
CA ALA A 48 12.58 7.36 10.27
C ALA A 48 13.41 6.07 10.47
N PHE A 49 12.82 4.91 10.18
CA PHE A 49 13.50 3.61 10.23
C PHE A 49 14.13 3.24 8.89
N ASP A 50 13.41 3.49 7.80
CA ASP A 50 13.89 3.24 6.44
C ASP A 50 13.26 4.22 5.44
N ALA A 51 14.09 5.13 4.92
CA ALA A 51 13.69 6.13 3.94
C ALA A 51 13.33 5.55 2.56
N THR A 52 13.69 4.29 2.29
CA THR A 52 13.38 3.58 1.04
C THR A 52 12.08 2.78 1.11
N GLY A 53 11.69 2.37 2.33
CA GLY A 53 10.51 1.55 2.62
C GLY A 53 10.64 0.07 2.25
N GLU A 54 11.84 -0.40 1.86
CA GLU A 54 12.09 -1.77 1.36
C GLU A 54 12.51 -2.74 2.46
N ASN A 55 13.15 -2.24 3.53
CA ASN A 55 13.74 -3.05 4.61
C ASN A 55 13.01 -2.88 5.95
N LEU A 56 11.70 -2.59 5.89
CA LEU A 56 10.88 -2.45 7.09
C LEU A 56 10.50 -3.81 7.71
N GLN A 57 11.04 -4.08 8.90
CA GLN A 57 10.74 -5.26 9.69
C GLN A 57 9.34 -5.21 10.32
N THR A 58 8.81 -6.38 10.70
CA THR A 58 7.52 -6.51 11.38
C THR A 58 7.47 -5.72 12.70
N SER A 59 8.58 -5.63 13.43
CA SER A 59 8.73 -4.80 14.64
C SER A 59 8.42 -3.33 14.36
N HIS A 60 9.02 -2.76 13.32
CA HIS A 60 8.80 -1.36 12.91
C HIS A 60 7.33 -1.12 12.54
N LYS A 61 6.69 -2.07 11.84
CA LYS A 61 5.27 -1.98 11.48
C LYS A 61 4.34 -2.05 12.69
N GLN A 62 4.65 -2.89 13.67
CA GLN A 62 3.91 -2.97 14.93
C GLN A 62 4.05 -1.68 15.74
N GLU A 63 5.23 -1.10 15.74
CA GLU A 63 5.50 0.15 16.46
C GLU A 63 4.80 1.34 15.78
N ALA A 64 4.79 1.40 14.45
CA ALA A 64 4.01 2.37 13.69
C ALA A 64 2.50 2.25 13.94
N ALA A 65 1.99 1.02 14.02
CA ALA A 65 0.59 0.76 14.33
C ALA A 65 0.20 1.34 15.70
N LYS A 66 1.03 1.12 16.72
CA LYS A 66 0.84 1.69 18.06
C LYS A 66 0.94 3.22 18.05
N HIS A 67 2.00 3.76 17.44
CA HIS A 67 2.24 5.21 17.42
C HIS A 67 1.14 5.97 16.68
N CYS A 68 0.65 5.43 15.57
CA CYS A 68 -0.37 6.08 14.74
C CYS A 68 -1.81 5.69 15.15
N ASN A 69 -1.98 4.95 16.25
CA ASN A 69 -3.28 4.43 16.70
C ASN A 69 -4.09 3.76 15.57
N CYS A 70 -3.44 2.85 14.83
CA CYS A 70 -4.02 2.14 13.70
C CYS A 70 -3.70 0.65 13.75
N THR A 71 -4.35 -0.12 12.90
CA THR A 71 -4.11 -1.56 12.78
C THR A 71 -2.90 -1.85 11.89
N ILE A 72 -2.27 -3.01 12.09
CA ILE A 72 -1.15 -3.43 11.21
C ILE A 72 -1.63 -3.63 9.76
N ALA A 73 -2.91 -3.97 9.56
CA ALA A 73 -3.51 -4.03 8.22
C ALA A 73 -3.54 -2.66 7.53
N GLU A 74 -3.80 -1.57 8.27
CA GLU A 74 -3.74 -0.20 7.75
C GLU A 74 -2.30 0.20 7.45
N VAL A 75 -1.33 -0.21 8.30
CA VAL A 75 0.10 -0.01 8.04
C VAL A 75 0.55 -0.71 6.75
N GLU A 76 0.20 -1.99 6.58
CA GLU A 76 0.51 -2.74 5.35
C GLU A 76 -0.21 -2.16 4.12
N SER A 77 -1.43 -1.65 4.29
CA SER A 77 -2.14 -0.95 3.21
C SER A 77 -1.43 0.32 2.78
N ALA A 78 -0.95 1.14 3.73
CA ALA A 78 -0.20 2.36 3.45
C ALA A 78 1.11 2.05 2.73
N LEU A 79 1.89 1.08 3.24
CA LEU A 79 3.14 0.65 2.62
C LEU A 79 2.93 0.12 1.20
N SER A 80 1.88 -0.67 0.99
CA SER A 80 1.59 -1.26 -0.32
C SER A 80 1.20 -0.20 -1.36
N LYS A 81 0.51 0.86 -0.94
CA LYS A 81 0.23 2.02 -1.80
C LYS A 81 1.51 2.79 -2.13
N PHE A 82 2.39 2.99 -1.16
CA PHE A 82 3.69 3.60 -1.40
C PHE A 82 4.54 2.80 -2.38
N THR A 83 4.72 1.50 -2.15
CA THR A 83 5.54 0.64 -3.03
C THR A 83 4.97 0.59 -4.44
N TRP A 84 3.64 0.48 -4.58
CA TRP A 84 2.99 0.52 -5.89
C TRP A 84 3.21 1.86 -6.60
N ALA A 85 3.06 2.98 -5.89
CA ALA A 85 3.28 4.33 -6.45
C ALA A 85 4.73 4.51 -6.90
N ARG A 86 5.70 4.03 -6.11
CA ARG A 86 7.13 4.07 -6.46
C ARG A 86 7.44 3.26 -7.70
N GLU A 87 6.93 2.03 -7.79
CA GLU A 87 7.12 1.17 -8.97
C GLU A 87 6.42 1.75 -10.21
N ALA A 88 5.21 2.28 -10.05
CA ALA A 88 4.48 2.95 -11.13
C ALA A 88 5.28 4.15 -11.65
N GLN A 89 5.74 5.04 -10.75
CA GLN A 89 6.57 6.19 -11.14
C GLN A 89 7.84 5.75 -11.88
N THR A 90 8.51 4.71 -11.39
CA THR A 90 9.73 4.17 -12.02
C THR A 90 9.45 3.64 -13.43
N LYS A 91 8.30 2.98 -13.65
CA LYS A 91 7.90 2.54 -15.01
C LYS A 91 7.54 3.72 -15.90
N LEU A 92 6.85 4.73 -15.38
CA LEU A 92 6.51 5.94 -16.14
C LEU A 92 7.77 6.71 -16.57
N ASP A 93 8.75 6.83 -15.67
CA ASP A 93 10.04 7.48 -15.97
C ASP A 93 10.80 6.71 -17.07
N LYS A 94 10.77 5.37 -17.04
CA LYS A 94 11.35 4.53 -18.12
C LYS A 94 10.62 4.72 -19.44
N LEU A 95 9.28 4.72 -19.44
CA LEU A 95 8.49 4.96 -20.67
C LEU A 95 8.79 6.35 -21.26
N LYS A 96 8.96 7.36 -20.41
CA LYS A 96 9.35 8.71 -20.81
C LYS A 96 10.74 8.74 -21.45
N ALA A 97 11.70 8.04 -20.86
CA ALA A 97 13.06 7.93 -21.39
C ALA A 97 13.10 7.18 -22.73
N GLU A 98 12.26 6.16 -22.90
CA GLU A 98 12.12 5.37 -24.14
C GLU A 98 11.26 6.08 -25.22
N GLY A 99 10.70 7.26 -24.94
CA GLY A 99 9.85 8.01 -25.87
C GLY A 99 8.48 7.37 -26.13
N LYS A 100 8.05 6.44 -25.28
CA LYS A 100 6.76 5.76 -25.39
C LYS A 100 5.61 6.66 -24.90
N PRO A 101 4.38 6.48 -25.43
CA PRO A 101 3.24 7.29 -25.02
C PRO A 101 2.96 7.12 -23.52
N MET A 102 2.83 8.25 -22.82
CA MET A 102 2.50 8.27 -21.40
C MET A 102 1.02 7.91 -21.21
N PRO A 103 0.68 7.01 -20.27
CA PRO A 103 -0.71 6.72 -19.96
C PRO A 103 -1.44 7.99 -19.50
N LYS A 104 -2.68 8.16 -19.99
CA LYS A 104 -3.49 9.36 -19.76
C LYS A 104 -4.47 9.21 -18.61
N SER A 105 -4.67 7.98 -18.14
CA SER A 105 -5.64 7.65 -17.11
C SER A 105 -5.06 6.69 -16.06
N LEU A 106 -5.61 6.75 -14.85
CA LEU A 106 -5.26 5.79 -13.78
C LEU A 106 -5.54 4.34 -14.20
N ALA A 107 -6.56 4.10 -15.02
CA ALA A 107 -6.89 2.77 -15.55
C ALA A 107 -5.77 2.23 -16.45
N GLU A 108 -5.21 3.07 -17.34
CA GLU A 108 -4.05 2.69 -18.16
C GLU A 108 -2.80 2.42 -17.30
N VAL A 109 -2.58 3.23 -16.25
CA VAL A 109 -1.49 2.99 -15.29
C VAL A 109 -1.69 1.64 -14.58
N GLN A 110 -2.91 1.31 -14.15
CA GLN A 110 -3.22 0.02 -13.53
C GLN A 110 -2.98 -1.15 -14.48
N ASN A 111 -3.36 -1.03 -15.75
CA ASN A 111 -3.12 -2.04 -16.79
C ASN A 111 -1.62 -2.24 -17.03
N LEU A 112 -0.84 -1.17 -17.08
CA LEU A 112 0.62 -1.21 -17.21
C LEU A 112 1.29 -1.89 -15.99
N MET A 113 0.72 -1.69 -14.81
CA MET A 113 1.24 -2.25 -13.57
C MET A 113 0.87 -3.73 -13.39
N GLY A 114 -0.27 -4.18 -13.90
CA GLY A 114 -0.75 -5.57 -13.83
C GLY A 114 -1.16 -6.05 -12.43
N LYS A 115 -0.96 -5.24 -11.39
CA LYS A 115 -1.35 -5.48 -9.99
C LYS A 115 -1.84 -4.18 -9.38
N THR A 116 -2.82 -4.25 -8.49
CA THR A 116 -3.29 -3.07 -7.73
C THR A 116 -2.59 -2.94 -6.38
N PRO A 117 -2.56 -1.74 -5.77
CA PRO A 117 -2.06 -1.55 -4.40
C PRO A 117 -2.72 -2.48 -3.38
N MET A 118 -4.01 -2.78 -3.57
CA MET A 118 -4.77 -3.65 -2.67
C MET A 118 -4.37 -5.13 -2.81
N ASP A 119 -4.01 -5.58 -4.01
CA ASP A 119 -3.49 -6.94 -4.24
C ASP A 119 -2.13 -7.13 -3.56
N LEU A 120 -1.31 -6.07 -3.57
CA LEU A 120 -0.03 -6.05 -2.88
C LEU A 120 -0.22 -6.07 -1.35
N ALA A 121 -1.12 -5.25 -0.81
CA ALA A 121 -1.45 -5.24 0.62
C ALA A 121 -1.93 -6.60 1.12
N ARG A 122 -2.83 -7.25 0.37
CA ARG A 122 -3.31 -8.60 0.66
C ARG A 122 -2.19 -9.62 0.67
N SER A 123 -1.27 -9.53 -0.29
CA SER A 123 -0.13 -10.43 -0.40
C SER A 123 0.89 -10.24 0.74
N ASN A 124 1.18 -8.99 1.12
CA ASN A 124 2.06 -8.66 2.25
C ASN A 124 1.47 -9.11 3.58
N LEU A 125 0.17 -8.87 3.79
CA LEU A 125 -0.53 -9.34 4.98
C LEU A 125 -0.49 -10.88 5.07
N ALA A 126 -0.66 -11.59 3.96
CA ALA A 126 -0.51 -13.05 3.92
C ALA A 126 0.89 -13.51 4.36
N LYS A 127 1.95 -12.79 3.95
CA LYS A 127 3.33 -13.14 4.32
C LYS A 127 3.65 -12.83 5.79
N SER A 128 3.07 -11.77 6.34
CA SER A 128 3.32 -11.27 7.72
C SER A 128 3.11 -12.31 8.83
N GLY A 129 2.36 -13.39 8.57
CA GLY A 129 2.07 -14.43 9.55
C GLY A 129 1.05 -14.03 10.62
N GLN A 130 0.48 -12.83 10.52
CA GLN A 130 -0.56 -12.33 11.42
C GLN A 130 -1.98 -12.80 11.05
N ILE A 131 -2.09 -13.62 10.02
CA ILE A 131 -3.37 -14.17 9.56
C ILE A 131 -3.63 -15.49 10.29
N SER A 132 -4.78 -15.56 10.97
CA SER A 132 -5.25 -16.82 11.55
C SER A 132 -5.29 -17.92 10.49
N ARG A 133 -4.77 -19.11 10.82
CA ARG A 133 -4.75 -20.28 9.93
C ARG A 133 -6.14 -20.63 9.37
N ASN A 134 -7.20 -20.32 10.13
CA ASN A 134 -8.58 -20.55 9.74
C ASN A 134 -9.26 -19.32 9.11
N ALA A 135 -8.64 -18.16 9.01
CA ALA A 135 -9.22 -17.03 8.29
C ALA A 135 -9.26 -17.30 6.77
N PHE A 136 -10.11 -16.57 6.04
CA PHE A 136 -10.06 -16.57 4.58
C PHE A 136 -8.74 -15.98 4.10
N CYS A 137 -8.16 -16.59 3.06
CA CYS A 137 -6.89 -16.13 2.51
C CYS A 137 -7.09 -14.76 1.83
N PRO A 138 -6.30 -13.74 2.18
CA PRO A 138 -6.48 -12.41 1.61
C PRO A 138 -6.07 -12.33 0.14
N CYS A 139 -5.36 -13.32 -0.42
CA CYS A 139 -4.91 -13.33 -1.82
C CYS A 139 -6.04 -13.47 -2.87
N GLY A 140 -7.30 -13.48 -2.45
CA GLY A 140 -8.46 -13.57 -3.35
C GLY A 140 -8.85 -15.00 -3.77
N SER A 141 -8.12 -16.02 -3.31
CA SER A 141 -8.38 -17.43 -3.67
C SER A 141 -9.64 -18.04 -3.07
N LYS A 142 -10.34 -17.33 -2.17
CA LYS A 142 -11.49 -17.78 -1.37
C LYS A 142 -11.24 -19.04 -0.51
N LYS A 143 -9.99 -19.55 -0.47
CA LYS A 143 -9.58 -20.69 0.37
C LYS A 143 -9.25 -20.21 1.78
N ARG A 144 -9.26 -21.11 2.76
CA ARG A 144 -8.72 -20.85 4.12
C ARG A 144 -7.21 -20.62 4.03
N PHE A 145 -6.66 -19.73 4.85
CA PHE A 145 -5.24 -19.35 4.81
C PHE A 145 -4.30 -20.56 4.88
N LYS A 146 -4.57 -21.51 5.79
CA LYS A 146 -3.81 -22.78 5.90
C LYS A 146 -3.85 -23.68 4.67
N LYS A 147 -4.84 -23.52 3.79
CA LYS A 147 -5.01 -24.29 2.55
C LYS A 147 -4.55 -23.51 1.30
N CYS A 148 -3.93 -22.35 1.49
CA CYS A 148 -3.48 -21.45 0.42
C CYS A 148 -2.10 -20.86 0.77
N CYS A 149 -1.95 -19.55 0.92
CA CYS A 149 -0.66 -18.89 1.16
C CYS A 149 0.01 -19.25 2.50
N GLY A 150 -0.70 -19.94 3.41
CA GLY A 150 -0.16 -20.42 4.69
C GLY A 150 0.19 -21.91 4.71
N LYS A 151 0.17 -22.60 3.55
CA LYS A 151 0.39 -24.06 3.46
C LYS A 151 1.83 -24.47 3.79
N ASP A 152 2.80 -23.59 3.52
CA ASP A 152 4.23 -23.89 3.69
C ASP A 152 4.78 -23.53 5.07
N LYS A 153 3.97 -22.90 5.94
CA LYS A 153 4.35 -22.62 7.34
C LYS A 153 4.16 -23.83 8.28
N GLU A 154 3.86 -25.00 7.73
CA GLU A 154 3.55 -26.24 8.46
C GLU A 154 4.76 -27.17 8.59
N THR A 155 5.84 -26.93 7.82
CA THR A 155 7.03 -27.79 7.75
C THR A 155 8.27 -27.27 8.50
N LEU A 156 8.21 -26.10 9.15
CA LEU A 156 9.23 -25.72 10.15
C LEU A 156 8.66 -25.97 11.55
N LYS A 157 8.87 -27.20 12.04
CA LYS A 157 8.91 -27.52 13.46
C LYS A 157 10.33 -27.95 13.81
#